data_AF-D3CUK7-F1
#
_entry.id   AF-D3CUK7-F1
#
_cell.length_a   1.000
_cell.length_b   1.000
_cell.length_c   1.000
_cell.angle_alpha   90.00
_cell.angle_beta   90.00
_cell.angle_gamma   90.00
#
_symmetry.space_group_name_H-M   'P 1'
#
loop_
_entity.id
_entity.type
_entity.pdbx_description
1 polymer ?
#
loop_
_entity_poly.entity_id
_entity_poly.type
_entity_poly.pdbx_seq_one_letter_code
_entity_poly.pdbx_strand_id
1 'polypeptide(L)'
;FYTPIEPFPALHIDVMTMQRDPVFQSIVVGRPPQEDGPMGKATERIFLPLIRMMIPEIVDYDLPEAGVFHNCAIVSIEKRFPKHAQKVMNAVWGAGLLSLSKLIVVVDADCDVHDYHEVAWRAFGNVDYAHDLVTTVGPVDHLDHASYEQFYGGKIGVDATRKLPTEGYRRDGGWPEEIVMDEAVRETVTRRWKEYGL
;
A
#
# COMPACT_ATOMS: atom_id res chain seq x y z
N PHE A 1 -9.79 -2.29 -16.96
CA PHE A 1 -10.82 -3.18 -17.56
C PHE A 1 -11.90 -2.31 -18.20
N TYR A 2 -12.75 -2.84 -19.07
CA TYR A 2 -13.96 -2.13 -19.48
C TYR A 2 -15.02 -2.31 -18.39
N THR A 3 -15.65 -1.22 -17.96
CA THR A 3 -16.72 -1.23 -16.96
C THR A 3 -18.06 -1.60 -17.61
N PRO A 4 -18.98 -2.26 -16.89
CA PRO A 4 -20.35 -2.48 -17.37
C PRO A 4 -21.09 -1.17 -17.67
N ILE A 5 -22.17 -1.27 -18.46
CA ILE A 5 -23.04 -0.13 -18.75
C ILE A 5 -23.86 0.20 -17.50
N GLU A 6 -23.81 1.45 -17.06
CA GLU A 6 -24.58 1.95 -15.92
C GLU A 6 -25.20 3.33 -16.23
N PRO A 7 -26.36 3.65 -15.64
CA PRO A 7 -26.97 4.96 -15.79
C PRO A 7 -26.19 6.00 -14.99
N PHE A 8 -25.79 7.09 -15.64
CA PHE A 8 -25.21 8.27 -14.99
C PHE A 8 -26.03 9.52 -15.31
N PRO A 9 -25.99 10.57 -14.46
CA PRO A 9 -26.61 11.84 -14.77
C PRO A 9 -26.07 12.45 -16.07
N ALA A 10 -26.97 12.96 -16.91
CA ALA A 10 -26.59 13.73 -18.09
C ALA A 10 -26.25 15.17 -17.67
N LEU A 11 -25.04 15.63 -18.02
CA LEU A 11 -24.66 17.02 -17.88
C LEU A 11 -25.16 17.83 -19.09
N HIS A 12 -26.11 18.75 -18.86
CA HIS A 12 -26.53 19.71 -19.88
C HIS A 12 -25.66 20.97 -19.80
N ILE A 13 -25.00 21.32 -20.89
CA ILE A 13 -24.10 22.48 -20.97
C ILE A 13 -24.82 23.58 -21.76
N ASP A 14 -25.23 24.64 -21.08
CA ASP A 14 -25.93 25.75 -21.73
C ASP A 14 -24.95 26.72 -22.43
N VAL A 15 -23.78 26.95 -21.83
CA VAL A 15 -22.75 27.87 -22.33
C VAL A 15 -21.36 27.32 -22.03
N MET A 16 -20.45 27.40 -23.00
CA MET A 16 -19.03 27.08 -22.85
C MET A 16 -18.19 28.29 -23.28
N THR A 17 -17.18 28.66 -22.49
CA THR A 17 -16.24 29.75 -22.79
C THR A 17 -14.83 29.21 -22.91
N MET A 18 -13.98 29.90 -23.68
CA MET A 18 -12.59 29.49 -23.91
C MET A 18 -11.70 30.69 -24.22
N GLN A 19 -10.39 30.51 -24.02
CA GLN A 19 -9.38 31.47 -24.48
C GLN A 19 -9.26 31.50 -26.01
N ARG A 20 -8.62 32.54 -26.57
CA ARG A 20 -8.19 32.52 -27.97
C ARG A 20 -7.07 31.49 -28.12
N ASP A 21 -7.13 30.67 -29.17
CA ASP A 21 -6.24 29.52 -29.39
C ASP A 21 -6.23 28.54 -28.20
N PRO A 22 -7.35 27.82 -27.97
CA PRO A 22 -7.49 26.96 -26.81
C PRO A 22 -6.65 25.69 -26.94
N VAL A 23 -6.11 25.23 -25.81
CA VAL A 23 -5.49 23.91 -25.67
C VAL A 23 -6.51 22.97 -25.02
N PHE A 24 -6.79 21.83 -25.65
CA PHE A 24 -7.64 20.79 -25.08
C PHE A 24 -6.79 19.82 -24.27
N GLN A 25 -6.79 19.96 -22.95
CA GLN A 25 -6.10 19.05 -22.05
C GLN A 25 -6.93 17.78 -21.82
N SER A 26 -6.32 16.61 -22.00
CA SER A 26 -6.95 15.32 -21.79
C SER A 26 -5.91 14.31 -21.29
N ILE A 27 -6.39 13.22 -20.72
CA ILE A 27 -5.59 12.06 -20.29
C ILE A 27 -6.29 10.78 -20.76
N VAL A 28 -5.54 9.69 -20.88
CA VAL A 28 -6.11 8.37 -21.16
C VAL A 28 -5.82 7.45 -19.99
N VAL A 29 -6.86 6.84 -19.42
CA VAL A 29 -6.71 5.87 -18.33
C VAL A 29 -6.89 4.45 -18.85
N GLY A 30 -6.23 3.49 -18.19
CA GLY A 30 -6.15 2.12 -18.68
C GLY A 30 -5.40 1.19 -17.74
N ARG A 31 -4.67 0.23 -18.29
CA ARG A 31 -3.77 -0.61 -17.49
C ARG A 31 -2.58 0.24 -17.01
N PRO A 32 -2.26 0.27 -15.71
CA PRO A 32 -1.12 1.05 -15.21
C PRO A 32 0.21 0.58 -15.84
N PRO A 33 1.23 1.47 -15.95
CA PRO A 33 1.21 2.89 -15.57
C PRO A 33 0.48 3.76 -16.61
N GLN A 34 -0.18 4.84 -16.16
CA GLN A 34 -0.77 5.89 -17.01
C GLN A 34 -0.48 7.26 -16.36
N GLU A 35 -0.98 8.36 -16.93
CA GLU A 35 -0.73 9.73 -16.42
C GLU A 35 -1.20 9.93 -14.97
N ASP A 36 -2.17 9.15 -14.51
CA ASP A 36 -2.63 9.12 -13.12
C ASP A 36 -1.64 8.44 -12.14
N GLY A 37 -0.70 7.62 -12.64
CA GLY A 37 0.45 7.05 -11.93
C GLY A 37 1.15 8.06 -11.00
N PRO A 38 1.88 9.03 -11.59
CA PRO A 38 2.56 10.08 -10.82
C PRO A 38 1.62 10.94 -9.97
N MET A 39 0.38 11.19 -10.42
CA MET A 39 -0.60 11.98 -9.66
C MET A 39 -1.02 11.26 -8.36
N GLY A 40 -1.23 9.94 -8.42
CA GLY A 40 -1.50 9.12 -7.26
C GLY A 40 -0.32 9.08 -6.29
N LYS A 41 0.91 8.93 -6.80
CA LYS A 41 2.13 8.99 -5.96
C LYS A 41 2.34 10.35 -5.30
N ALA A 42 2.06 11.45 -5.99
CA ALA A 42 2.10 12.78 -5.38
C ALA A 42 1.06 12.91 -4.26
N THR A 43 -0.16 12.44 -4.51
CA THR A 43 -1.26 12.41 -3.52
C THR A 43 -0.83 11.64 -2.27
N GLU A 44 -0.24 10.47 -2.45
CA GLU A 44 0.25 9.62 -1.36
C GLU A 44 1.18 10.39 -0.39
N ARG A 45 2.17 11.10 -0.95
CA ARG A 45 3.12 11.91 -0.18
C ARG A 45 2.47 13.11 0.49
N ILE A 46 1.51 13.76 -0.18
CA ILE A 46 0.75 14.91 0.37
C ILE A 46 -0.07 14.47 1.61
N PHE A 47 -0.66 13.28 1.57
CA PHE A 47 -1.52 12.79 2.66
C PHE A 47 -0.76 12.07 3.79
N LEU A 48 0.49 11.62 3.56
CA LEU A 48 1.28 10.92 4.58
C LEU A 48 1.34 11.68 5.93
N PRO A 49 1.63 12.99 6.00
CA PRO A 49 1.64 13.70 7.28
C PRO A 49 0.28 13.68 7.98
N LEU A 50 -0.81 13.81 7.24
CA LEU A 50 -2.17 13.79 7.79
C LEU A 50 -2.55 12.41 8.32
N ILE A 51 -2.18 11.36 7.60
CA ILE A 51 -2.36 9.98 8.04
C ILE A 51 -1.57 9.73 9.33
N ARG A 52 -0.32 10.19 9.40
CA ARG A 52 0.51 10.06 10.62
C ARG A 52 -0.01 10.87 11.80
N MET A 53 -0.77 11.94 11.58
CA MET A 53 -1.46 12.63 12.68
C MET A 53 -2.57 11.77 13.30
N MET A 54 -3.24 10.93 12.49
CA MET A 54 -4.31 10.03 12.96
C MET A 54 -3.77 8.68 13.45
N ILE A 55 -2.74 8.17 12.79
CA ILE A 55 -2.13 6.85 13.00
C ILE A 55 -0.62 7.06 13.14
N PRO A 56 -0.14 7.54 14.30
CA PRO A 56 1.25 7.98 14.48
C PRO A 56 2.28 6.86 14.40
N GLU A 57 1.83 5.62 14.33
CA GLU A 57 2.68 4.43 14.29
C GLU A 57 3.08 4.07 12.87
N ILE A 58 2.41 4.66 11.86
CA ILE A 58 2.81 4.57 10.46
C ILE A 58 4.11 5.35 10.26
N VAL A 59 5.11 4.68 9.71
CA VAL A 59 6.37 5.28 9.27
C VAL A 59 6.20 5.77 7.84
N ASP A 60 5.77 4.88 6.96
CA ASP A 60 5.44 5.16 5.56
C ASP A 60 4.31 4.25 5.05
N TYR A 61 3.73 4.58 3.90
CA TYR A 61 2.84 3.71 3.15
C TYR A 61 3.03 3.88 1.64
N ASP A 62 2.75 2.83 0.88
CA ASP A 62 2.71 2.85 -0.57
C ASP A 62 1.34 2.35 -1.07
N LEU A 63 0.83 3.02 -2.09
CA LEU A 63 -0.28 2.53 -2.91
C LEU A 63 0.29 2.13 -4.28
N PRO A 64 0.60 0.84 -4.52
CA PRO A 64 1.28 0.43 -5.73
C PRO A 64 0.43 0.66 -6.97
N GLU A 65 1.03 1.15 -8.05
CA GLU A 65 0.34 1.25 -9.33
C GLU A 65 -0.15 -0.12 -9.81
N ALA A 66 0.60 -1.19 -9.54
CA ALA A 66 0.19 -2.56 -9.82
C ALA A 66 -1.06 -2.98 -9.02
N GLY A 67 -1.29 -2.37 -7.86
CA GLY A 67 -2.52 -2.49 -7.07
C GLY A 67 -3.64 -1.56 -7.54
N VAL A 68 -3.48 -0.86 -8.68
CA VAL A 68 -4.40 0.19 -9.12
C VAL A 68 -4.62 1.21 -7.99
N PHE A 69 -3.52 1.54 -7.30
CA PHE A 69 -3.48 2.34 -6.10
C PHE A 69 -4.27 1.72 -4.94
N HIS A 70 -5.49 2.21 -4.70
CA HIS A 70 -6.17 1.96 -3.45
C HIS A 70 -6.56 0.50 -3.26
N ASN A 71 -6.57 -0.40 -4.27
CA ASN A 71 -6.89 -1.81 -3.97
C ASN A 71 -5.85 -2.49 -3.07
N CYS A 72 -4.60 -2.01 -3.06
CA CYS A 72 -3.54 -2.52 -2.18
C CYS A 72 -2.85 -1.36 -1.46
N ALA A 73 -2.81 -1.41 -0.14
CA ALA A 73 -1.99 -0.52 0.68
C ALA A 73 -0.88 -1.31 1.37
N ILE A 74 0.37 -0.91 1.16
CA ILE A 74 1.52 -1.43 1.89
C ILE A 74 1.87 -0.40 2.96
N VAL A 75 1.97 -0.80 4.22
CA VAL A 75 2.13 0.12 5.35
C VAL A 75 3.28 -0.36 6.24
N SER A 76 4.30 0.47 6.46
CA SER A 76 5.35 0.20 7.44
C SER A 76 5.00 0.84 8.77
N ILE A 77 5.21 0.09 9.85
CA ILE A 77 4.85 0.54 11.20
C ILE A 77 5.99 0.38 12.20
N GLU A 78 6.06 1.31 13.15
CA GLU A 78 6.85 1.12 14.35
C GLU A 78 6.06 0.24 15.34
N LYS A 79 6.27 -1.07 15.25
CA LYS A 79 5.58 -2.07 16.08
C LYS A 79 6.02 -1.96 17.54
N ARG A 80 5.06 -1.82 18.47
CA ARG A 80 5.33 -1.61 19.91
C ARG A 80 4.63 -2.62 20.83
N PHE A 81 3.63 -3.34 20.35
CA PHE A 81 2.84 -4.27 21.16
C PHE A 81 2.22 -5.39 20.28
N PRO A 82 1.78 -6.51 20.88
CA PRO A 82 1.15 -7.59 20.12
C PRO A 82 -0.08 -7.13 19.35
N LYS A 83 -0.24 -7.60 18.11
CA LYS A 83 -1.34 -7.29 17.19
C LYS A 83 -1.47 -5.81 16.84
N HIS A 84 -0.37 -5.04 16.94
CA HIS A 84 -0.34 -3.63 16.54
C HIS A 84 -0.70 -3.44 15.05
N ALA A 85 -0.27 -4.35 14.19
CA ALA A 85 -0.62 -4.36 12.77
C ALA A 85 -2.15 -4.41 12.55
N GLN A 86 -2.88 -5.21 13.34
CA GLN A 86 -4.34 -5.30 13.25
C GLN A 86 -5.02 -3.99 13.64
N LYS A 87 -4.51 -3.28 14.66
CA LYS A 87 -4.99 -1.93 15.01
C LYS A 87 -4.83 -0.98 13.81
N VAL A 88 -3.65 -0.99 13.17
CA VAL A 88 -3.36 -0.13 12.01
C VAL A 88 -4.26 -0.49 10.82
N MET A 89 -4.48 -1.77 10.52
CA MET A 89 -5.40 -2.21 9.46
C MET A 89 -6.81 -1.64 9.66
N ASN A 90 -7.35 -1.74 10.88
CA ASN A 90 -8.68 -1.20 11.19
C ASN A 90 -8.73 0.33 11.07
N ALA A 91 -7.66 1.02 11.48
CA ALA A 91 -7.58 2.47 11.34
C ALA A 91 -7.54 2.91 9.86
N VAL A 92 -6.77 2.19 9.01
CA VAL A 92 -6.73 2.42 7.56
C VAL A 92 -8.10 2.17 6.93
N TRP A 93 -8.78 1.07 7.29
CA TRP A 93 -10.13 0.79 6.81
C TRP A 93 -11.19 1.79 7.32
N GLY A 94 -10.90 2.54 8.38
CA GLY A 94 -11.75 3.63 8.86
C GLY A 94 -11.45 5.00 8.24
N ALA A 95 -10.39 5.13 7.45
CA ALA A 95 -9.85 6.44 7.06
C ALA A 95 -10.18 6.83 5.61
N GLY A 96 -11.20 7.67 5.43
CA GLY A 96 -11.46 8.36 4.15
C GLY A 96 -11.45 7.42 2.93
N LEU A 97 -10.71 7.78 1.88
CA LEU A 97 -10.57 6.95 0.67
C LEU A 97 -9.72 5.68 0.88
N LEU A 98 -8.86 5.63 1.91
CA LEU A 98 -8.13 4.40 2.25
C LEU A 98 -9.07 3.30 2.74
N SER A 99 -10.29 3.64 3.18
CA SER A 99 -11.34 2.67 3.51
C SER A 99 -11.67 1.74 2.34
N LEU A 100 -11.45 2.18 1.09
CA LEU A 100 -11.68 1.37 -0.11
C LEU A 100 -10.63 0.27 -0.29
N SER A 101 -9.52 0.31 0.45
CA SER A 101 -8.45 -0.68 0.33
C SER A 101 -8.92 -2.10 0.59
N LYS A 102 -8.63 -2.99 -0.36
CA LYS A 102 -9.05 -4.39 -0.32
C LYS A 102 -7.99 -5.25 0.36
N LEU A 103 -6.73 -5.02 0.02
CA LEU A 103 -5.57 -5.65 0.61
C LEU A 103 -4.77 -4.62 1.39
N ILE A 104 -4.46 -4.92 2.64
CA ILE A 104 -3.49 -4.15 3.43
C ILE A 104 -2.36 -5.10 3.80
N VAL A 105 -1.11 -4.77 3.45
CA VAL A 105 0.07 -5.50 3.89
C VAL A 105 0.81 -4.62 4.88
N VAL A 106 0.98 -5.09 6.12
CA VAL A 106 1.67 -4.34 7.17
C VAL A 106 3.05 -4.95 7.39
N VAL A 107 4.09 -4.14 7.26
CA VAL A 107 5.51 -4.51 7.44
C VAL A 107 6.15 -3.67 8.57
N ASP A 108 7.31 -4.09 9.05
CA ASP A 108 8.05 -3.33 10.07
C ASP A 108 8.63 -2.02 9.50
N ALA A 109 8.96 -1.09 10.39
CA ALA A 109 9.50 0.25 10.10
C ALA A 109 10.78 0.26 9.23
N ASP A 110 11.54 -0.82 9.25
CA ASP A 110 12.79 -0.97 8.49
C ASP A 110 12.59 -1.66 7.13
N CYS A 111 11.35 -1.91 6.72
CA CYS A 111 11.00 -2.29 5.36
C CYS A 111 10.70 -1.03 4.54
N ASP A 112 11.39 -0.83 3.43
CA ASP A 112 10.99 0.17 2.43
C ASP A 112 9.72 -0.32 1.72
N VAL A 113 8.62 0.41 1.88
CA VAL A 113 7.32 0.08 1.27
C VAL A 113 7.30 0.27 -0.25
N HIS A 114 8.30 0.98 -0.79
CA HIS A 114 8.47 1.18 -2.22
C HIS A 114 9.36 0.11 -2.87
N ASP A 115 10.07 -0.71 -2.07
CA ASP A 115 10.78 -1.89 -2.55
C ASP A 115 9.88 -3.13 -2.47
N TYR A 116 9.19 -3.42 -3.57
CA TYR A 116 8.27 -4.54 -3.64
C TYR A 116 8.97 -5.91 -3.54
N HIS A 117 10.27 -6.00 -3.80
CA HIS A 117 11.01 -7.26 -3.59
C HIS A 117 11.17 -7.54 -2.09
N GLU A 118 11.54 -6.52 -1.32
CA GLU A 118 11.66 -6.64 0.14
C GLU A 118 10.29 -6.88 0.80
N VAL A 119 9.26 -6.13 0.38
CA VAL A 119 7.89 -6.33 0.87
C VAL A 119 7.42 -7.76 0.57
N ALA A 120 7.67 -8.28 -0.63
CA ALA A 120 7.30 -9.65 -0.99
C ALA A 120 8.08 -10.68 -0.16
N TRP A 121 9.38 -10.49 0.05
CA TRP A 121 10.20 -11.37 0.87
C TRP A 121 9.65 -11.48 2.30
N ARG A 122 9.30 -10.34 2.92
CA ARG A 122 8.67 -10.32 4.25
C ARG A 122 7.25 -10.90 4.23
N ALA A 123 6.41 -10.54 3.27
CA ALA A 123 5.04 -11.03 3.18
C ALA A 123 4.94 -12.55 2.93
N PHE A 124 5.93 -13.14 2.25
CA PHE A 124 5.98 -14.58 2.01
C PHE A 124 6.71 -15.34 3.12
N GLY A 125 7.68 -14.71 3.78
CA GLY A 125 8.51 -15.33 4.81
C GLY A 125 7.99 -15.19 6.24
N ASN A 126 7.32 -14.09 6.57
CA ASN A 126 6.97 -13.72 7.95
C ASN A 126 5.53 -14.05 8.36
N VAL A 127 4.72 -14.59 7.44
CA VAL A 127 3.26 -14.69 7.61
C VAL A 127 2.85 -16.15 7.80
N ASP A 128 2.24 -16.46 8.96
CA ASP A 128 1.38 -17.62 9.11
C ASP A 128 -0.03 -17.23 8.68
N TYR A 129 -0.46 -17.72 7.51
CA TYR A 129 -1.74 -17.31 6.93
C TYR A 129 -2.98 -17.70 7.75
N ALA A 130 -2.88 -18.62 8.71
CA ALA A 130 -3.98 -18.94 9.61
C ALA A 130 -4.07 -17.97 10.81
N HIS A 131 -2.96 -17.36 11.22
CA HIS A 131 -2.86 -16.56 12.46
C HIS A 131 -2.61 -15.06 12.23
N ASP A 132 -2.09 -14.70 11.06
CA ASP A 132 -1.64 -13.35 10.72
C ASP A 132 -2.51 -12.64 9.69
N LEU A 133 -3.60 -13.29 9.26
CA LEU A 133 -4.61 -12.67 8.42
C LEU A 133 -5.74 -12.08 9.24
N VAL A 134 -6.22 -10.92 8.82
CA VAL A 134 -7.49 -10.35 9.24
C VAL A 134 -8.40 -10.27 8.04
N THR A 135 -9.39 -11.15 7.98
CA THR A 135 -10.43 -11.11 6.95
C THR A 135 -11.62 -10.31 7.44
N THR A 136 -12.11 -9.40 6.61
CA THR A 136 -13.33 -8.64 6.89
C THR A 136 -14.08 -8.36 5.60
N VAL A 137 -15.21 -7.68 5.70
CA VAL A 137 -16.04 -7.21 4.59
C VAL A 137 -16.32 -5.73 4.77
N GLY A 138 -16.48 -4.99 3.68
CA GLY A 138 -16.69 -3.54 3.76
C GLY A 138 -16.86 -2.88 2.41
N PRO A 139 -16.98 -1.54 2.39
CA PRO A 139 -17.15 -0.79 1.16
C PRO A 139 -15.92 -0.93 0.26
N VAL A 140 -16.15 -1.09 -1.04
CA VAL A 140 -15.11 -1.10 -2.08
C VAL A 140 -15.46 -0.09 -3.16
N ASP A 141 -14.52 0.16 -4.07
CA ASP A 141 -14.72 1.11 -5.15
C ASP A 141 -15.94 0.74 -6.02
N HIS A 142 -16.65 1.76 -6.52
CA HIS A 142 -17.79 1.59 -7.41
C HIS A 142 -17.46 0.75 -8.65
N LEU A 143 -16.23 0.86 -9.16
CA LEU A 143 -15.75 0.20 -10.37
C LEU A 143 -14.99 -1.10 -10.07
N ASP A 144 -15.04 -1.60 -8.84
CA ASP A 144 -14.40 -2.86 -8.44
C ASP A 144 -15.13 -4.08 -9.00
N HIS A 145 -14.76 -4.46 -10.22
CA HIS A 145 -15.24 -5.64 -10.94
C HIS A 145 -14.95 -6.99 -10.23
N ALA A 146 -14.05 -7.02 -9.25
CA ALA A 146 -13.75 -8.24 -8.48
C ALA A 146 -14.59 -8.34 -7.19
N SER A 147 -15.38 -7.31 -6.87
CA SER A 147 -16.37 -7.38 -5.82
C SER A 147 -17.49 -8.35 -6.19
N TYR A 148 -18.01 -9.09 -5.20
CA TYR A 148 -19.14 -9.99 -5.44
C TYR A 148 -20.49 -9.25 -5.49
N GLU A 149 -20.53 -8.05 -4.91
CA GLU A 149 -21.69 -7.15 -4.89
C GLU A 149 -21.23 -5.73 -5.22
N GLN A 150 -22.11 -4.91 -5.79
CA GLN A 150 -21.76 -3.53 -6.11
C GLN A 150 -21.43 -2.76 -4.81
N PHE A 151 -20.32 -2.02 -4.80
CA PHE A 151 -19.85 -1.21 -3.65
C PHE A 151 -19.45 -1.96 -2.39
N TYR A 152 -19.58 -3.29 -2.32
CA TYR A 152 -19.34 -4.04 -1.09
C TYR A 152 -18.64 -5.37 -1.34
N GLY A 153 -17.49 -5.56 -0.71
CA GLY A 153 -16.62 -6.69 -1.01
C GLY A 153 -15.81 -7.19 0.18
N GLY A 154 -15.08 -8.29 -0.06
CA GLY A 154 -14.12 -8.84 0.89
C GLY A 154 -12.87 -7.96 1.00
N LYS A 155 -12.31 -7.90 2.20
CA LYS A 155 -11.06 -7.21 2.52
C LYS A 155 -10.18 -8.13 3.34
N ILE A 156 -8.87 -7.99 3.17
CA ILE A 156 -7.90 -8.77 3.89
C ILE A 156 -6.71 -7.91 4.32
N GLY A 157 -6.33 -8.06 5.58
CA GLY A 157 -5.11 -7.52 6.15
C GLY A 157 -4.11 -8.63 6.36
N VAL A 158 -2.87 -8.40 5.97
CA VAL A 158 -1.73 -9.31 6.10
C VAL A 158 -0.75 -8.67 7.08
N ASP A 159 -0.58 -9.28 8.25
CA ASP A 159 0.46 -8.87 9.19
C ASP A 159 1.77 -9.57 8.78
N ALA A 160 2.62 -8.87 8.05
CA ALA A 160 3.96 -9.32 7.65
C ALA A 160 5.07 -8.82 8.59
N THR A 161 4.70 -8.29 9.76
CA THR A 161 5.64 -7.78 10.76
C THR A 161 6.33 -8.91 11.52
N ARG A 162 7.51 -8.64 12.09
CA ARG A 162 8.19 -9.57 13.00
C ARG A 162 7.27 -9.93 14.17
N LYS A 163 7.23 -11.22 14.52
CA LYS A 163 6.29 -11.72 15.54
C LYS A 163 6.89 -11.69 16.93
N LEU A 164 6.07 -11.27 17.89
CA LEU A 164 6.43 -11.21 19.30
C LEU A 164 6.03 -12.52 20.01
N PRO A 165 6.74 -12.94 21.07
CA PRO A 165 6.33 -14.07 21.90
C PRO A 165 4.93 -13.94 22.50
N THR A 166 4.52 -12.70 22.76
CA THR A 166 3.18 -12.35 23.26
C THR A 166 2.07 -12.48 22.20
N GLU A 167 2.42 -12.70 20.93
CA GLU A 167 1.47 -13.00 19.84
C GLU A 167 1.25 -14.50 19.65
N GLY A 168 1.91 -15.35 20.46
CA GLY A 168 1.80 -16.82 20.39
C GLY A 168 2.98 -17.51 19.71
N TYR A 169 3.93 -16.76 19.16
CA TYR A 169 5.11 -17.29 18.49
C TYR A 169 6.20 -17.65 19.50
N ARG A 170 6.28 -18.92 19.88
CA ARG A 170 7.15 -19.43 20.95
C ARG A 170 8.26 -20.36 20.48
N ARG A 171 8.70 -20.20 19.22
CA ARG A 171 9.81 -20.98 18.69
C ARG A 171 11.07 -20.76 19.54
N ASP A 172 11.77 -21.83 19.87
CA ASP A 172 13.06 -21.75 20.56
C ASP A 172 14.05 -20.93 19.72
N GLY A 173 14.73 -19.97 20.37
CA GLY A 173 15.58 -18.98 19.70
C GLY A 173 14.85 -17.69 19.27
N GLY A 174 13.54 -17.61 19.44
CA GLY A 174 12.75 -16.40 19.15
C GLY A 174 12.55 -16.15 17.65
N TRP A 175 12.20 -14.90 17.33
CA TRP A 175 12.15 -14.44 15.94
C TRP A 175 13.58 -14.33 15.39
N PRO A 176 13.89 -14.88 14.20
CA PRO A 176 15.24 -14.85 13.67
C PRO A 176 15.70 -13.42 13.39
N GLU A 177 16.98 -13.16 13.65
CA GLU A 177 17.64 -11.94 13.20
C GLU A 177 17.82 -11.96 11.68
N GLU A 178 17.73 -10.79 11.08
CA GLU A 178 17.90 -10.61 9.64
C GLU A 178 19.37 -10.71 9.26
N ILE A 179 19.65 -11.37 8.12
CA ILE A 179 21.00 -11.44 7.61
C ILE A 179 21.38 -10.09 6.98
N VAL A 180 22.30 -9.40 7.61
CA VAL A 180 22.84 -8.12 7.12
C VAL A 180 24.30 -8.27 6.75
N MET A 181 24.73 -7.54 5.72
CA MET A 181 26.15 -7.44 5.37
C MET A 181 26.88 -6.65 6.45
N ASP A 182 28.09 -7.10 6.81
CA ASP A 182 28.96 -6.34 7.72
C ASP A 182 29.23 -4.93 7.17
N GLU A 183 29.16 -3.93 8.05
CA GLU A 183 29.25 -2.52 7.65
C GLU A 183 30.61 -2.19 7.03
N ALA A 184 31.71 -2.72 7.58
CA ALA A 184 33.05 -2.47 7.06
C ALA A 184 33.22 -3.08 5.66
N VAL A 185 32.59 -4.24 5.40
CA VAL A 185 32.52 -4.83 4.06
C VAL A 185 31.71 -3.95 3.12
N ARG A 186 30.52 -3.49 3.54
CA ARG A 186 29.66 -2.61 2.75
C ARG A 186 30.40 -1.34 2.34
N GLU A 187 30.99 -0.62 3.29
CA GLU A 187 31.78 0.59 3.05
C GLU A 187 32.95 0.33 2.09
N THR A 188 33.67 -0.79 2.28
CA THR A 188 34.78 -1.18 1.42
C THR A 188 34.33 -1.39 -0.02
N VAL A 189 33.22 -2.10 -0.23
CA VAL A 189 32.66 -2.37 -1.56
C VAL A 189 32.12 -1.08 -2.19
N THR A 190 31.37 -0.26 -1.45
CA THR A 190 30.83 1.02 -1.95
C THR A 190 31.94 1.97 -2.37
N ARG A 191 32.97 2.15 -1.54
CA ARG A 191 34.12 3.02 -1.87
C ARG A 191 34.82 2.59 -3.15
N ARG A 192 34.95 1.29 -3.35
CA ARG A 192 35.67 0.69 -4.48
C ARG A 192 34.77 0.33 -5.66
N TRP A 193 33.49 0.70 -5.65
CA TRP A 193 32.50 0.23 -6.64
C TRP A 193 32.96 0.47 -8.09
N LYS A 194 33.49 1.67 -8.36
CA LYS A 194 34.02 2.06 -9.67
C LYS A 194 35.26 1.27 -10.10
N GLU A 195 36.05 0.76 -9.15
CA GLU A 195 37.24 -0.05 -9.43
C GLU A 195 36.88 -1.44 -9.98
N TYR A 196 35.66 -1.92 -9.70
CA TYR A 196 35.21 -3.25 -10.11
C TYR A 196 34.71 -3.33 -11.56
N GLY A 197 34.50 -2.19 -12.23
CA GLY A 197 34.03 -2.14 -13.61
C GLY A 197 32.58 -2.64 -13.81
N LEU A 198 31.76 -2.54 -12.76
CA LEU A 198 30.33 -2.87 -12.74
C LEU A 198 29.45 -1.61 -12.80
#